data_AF-A0A3D8P6A2-F1
#
_entry.id   AF-A0A3D8P6A2-F1
#
_cell.length_a   1.000
_cell.length_b   1.000
_cell.length_c   1.000
_cell.angle_alpha   90.00
_cell.angle_beta   90.00
_cell.angle_gamma   90.00
#
_symmetry.space_group_name_H-M   'P 1'
#
loop_
_entity.id
_entity.type
_entity.pdbx_description
1 polymer ?
#
loop_
_entity_poly.entity_id
_entity_poly.type
_entity_poly.pdbx_seq_one_letter_code
_entity_poly.pdbx_strand_id
1 'polypeptide(L)'
;MPWRWLKLALCLFLLWALPAWAEEGKPLHSERFLVLVVDGLDRQAVNSSLTPNISGVGAAGARAEKVSGVFPDTSAAALATLLTGAQPERHRCFSFQDLPAVPGIFRSLASRQTGVFLFLAGKEEWRLPPEEKVKLVRAPDDTSLTNKVLACLREEQPYLLVVVWRGPALVRAAGGSQKDYLRAVKEADTQVGRILQFCYSQQIFDRTFFCLTGTTGDPYLAFKAPEVKAGVTLPPVSLADVAPTLAYFLGVKLPSAEGHVLWNALQPGPERSETYLLEVRVKELSEALYGARSFLCSFLREKELLEREKERVYSEKEEIQKIIAQKDARIAGLERRLYAWKLALGIFFLLSLLGYWWEYRFLRRRYLMF
;
A
#
# COMPACT_ATOMS: atom_id res chain seq x y z
N MET A 1 12.22 79.80 28.76
CA MET A 1 12.37 79.06 27.48
C MET A 1 12.53 77.52 27.56
N PRO A 2 12.45 76.79 28.71
CA PRO A 2 12.65 75.32 28.70
C PRO A 2 11.37 74.48 28.47
N TRP A 3 10.18 75.06 28.64
CA TRP A 3 8.91 74.30 28.62
C TRP A 3 8.47 73.81 27.22
N ARG A 4 8.91 74.50 26.16
CA ARG A 4 8.59 74.12 24.77
C ARG A 4 9.37 72.89 24.31
N TRP A 5 10.60 72.72 24.81
CA TRP A 5 11.46 71.59 24.47
C TRP A 5 11.06 70.31 25.19
N LEU A 6 10.51 70.42 26.41
CA LEU A 6 10.02 69.28 27.18
C LEU A 6 8.79 68.62 26.52
N LYS A 7 7.87 69.41 25.93
CA LYS A 7 6.71 68.87 25.20
C LYS A 7 7.10 68.19 23.89
N LEU A 8 8.12 68.69 23.19
CA LEU A 8 8.64 68.07 21.98
C LEU A 8 9.35 66.74 22.27
N ALA A 9 10.12 66.67 23.37
CA ALA A 9 10.77 65.43 23.79
C ALA A 9 9.75 64.37 24.25
N LEU A 10 8.69 64.78 24.97
CA LEU A 10 7.64 63.85 25.42
C LEU A 10 6.81 63.29 24.23
N CYS A 11 6.51 64.12 23.22
CA CYS A 11 5.84 63.65 22.01
C CYS A 11 6.73 62.71 21.16
N LEU A 12 8.04 62.95 21.09
CA LEU A 12 8.96 62.04 20.39
C LEU A 12 9.13 60.69 21.12
N PHE A 13 9.08 60.69 22.46
CA PHE A 13 9.16 59.46 23.23
C PHE A 13 7.86 58.63 23.15
N LEU A 14 6.71 59.29 23.07
CA LEU A 14 5.41 58.64 22.84
C LEU A 14 5.27 58.05 21.42
N LEU A 15 5.96 58.60 20.42
CA LEU A 15 6.01 58.05 19.07
C LEU A 15 6.93 56.82 18.93
N TRP A 16 7.90 56.65 19.84
CA TRP A 16 8.76 55.45 19.90
C TRP A 16 8.17 54.31 20.73
N ALA A 17 7.11 54.58 21.50
CA ALA A 17 6.42 53.60 22.33
C ALA A 17 5.12 53.10 21.70
N LEU A 18 4.99 53.15 20.37
CA LEU A 18 4.02 52.31 19.69
C LEU A 18 4.55 50.88 19.82
N PRO A 19 3.88 49.95 20.54
CA PRO A 19 4.19 48.55 20.37
C PRO A 19 4.09 48.32 18.86
N ALA A 20 5.09 47.69 18.27
CA ALA A 20 4.91 47.11 16.95
C ALA A 20 3.71 46.17 17.12
N TRP A 21 2.52 46.62 16.69
CA TRP A 21 1.41 45.73 16.45
C TRP A 21 1.97 44.83 15.37
N ALA A 22 2.50 43.67 15.78
CA ALA A 22 2.74 42.58 14.88
C ALA A 22 1.39 42.41 14.20
N GLU A 23 1.29 42.77 12.92
CA GLU A 23 0.19 42.30 12.11
C GLU A 23 0.14 40.79 12.38
N GLU A 24 -0.93 40.33 13.02
CA GLU A 24 -1.24 38.91 13.06
C GLU A 24 -1.36 38.49 11.61
N GLY A 25 -0.23 38.06 11.05
CA GLY A 25 -0.13 37.65 9.66
C GLY A 25 -1.20 36.59 9.46
N LYS A 26 -2.09 36.82 8.49
CA LYS A 26 -3.09 35.81 8.11
C LYS A 26 -2.40 34.45 8.05
N PRO A 27 -2.97 33.40 8.68
CA PRO A 27 -2.34 32.10 8.68
C PRO A 27 -2.02 31.72 7.24
N LEU A 28 -0.75 31.43 6.98
CA LEU A 28 -0.30 31.03 5.66
C LEU A 28 -0.97 29.69 5.36
N HIS A 29 -1.67 29.63 4.23
CA HIS A 29 -2.30 28.42 3.74
C HIS A 29 -1.57 27.91 2.50
N SER A 30 -1.54 26.59 2.37
CA SER A 30 -1.01 25.92 1.18
C SER A 30 -1.89 26.26 -0.02
N GLU A 31 -1.31 26.94 -1.02
CA GLU A 31 -1.99 27.31 -2.27
C GLU A 31 -1.88 26.19 -3.31
N ARG A 32 -0.88 25.31 -3.17
CA ARG A 32 -0.58 24.22 -4.11
C ARG A 32 -0.15 22.97 -3.37
N PHE A 33 -0.39 21.81 -4.00
CA PHE A 33 -0.12 20.49 -3.43
C PHE A 33 0.76 19.66 -4.36
N LEU A 34 1.96 19.34 -3.90
CA LEU A 34 2.93 18.51 -4.62
C LEU A 34 3.16 17.21 -3.85
N VAL A 35 2.71 16.10 -4.42
CA VAL A 35 2.96 14.75 -3.90
C VAL A 35 4.09 14.13 -4.73
N LEU A 36 5.25 14.00 -4.10
CA LEU A 36 6.51 13.56 -4.67
C LEU A 36 6.77 12.12 -4.22
N VAL A 37 6.55 11.16 -5.11
CA VAL A 37 6.71 9.72 -4.83
C VAL A 37 7.98 9.21 -5.49
N VAL A 38 8.89 8.68 -4.69
CA VAL A 38 10.07 7.97 -5.17
C VAL A 38 9.85 6.48 -4.94
N ASP A 39 9.46 5.76 -6.00
CA ASP A 39 9.11 4.34 -5.94
C ASP A 39 10.33 3.51 -5.49
N GLY A 40 10.15 2.72 -4.44
CA GLY A 40 11.21 1.92 -3.81
C GLY A 40 12.19 2.71 -2.95
N LEU A 41 11.88 3.95 -2.57
CA LEU A 41 12.68 4.72 -1.61
C LEU A 41 12.54 4.15 -0.21
N ASP A 42 13.65 3.63 0.29
CA ASP A 42 13.78 3.08 1.62
C ASP A 42 14.24 4.14 2.61
N ARG A 43 13.58 4.21 3.75
CA ARG A 43 13.88 5.12 4.86
C ARG A 43 15.34 5.04 5.28
N GLN A 44 15.96 3.85 5.25
CA GLN A 44 17.36 3.68 5.64
C GLN A 44 18.35 4.29 4.64
N ALA A 45 17.93 4.44 3.38
CA ALA A 45 18.73 5.10 2.35
C ALA A 45 18.68 6.64 2.45
N VAL A 46 17.71 7.18 3.20
CA VAL A 46 17.55 8.63 3.37
C VAL A 46 18.49 9.15 4.44
N ASN A 47 19.48 9.94 4.02
CA ASN A 47 20.39 10.67 4.90
C ASN A 47 20.91 11.94 4.21
N SER A 48 21.47 12.86 4.99
CA SER A 48 21.90 14.18 4.48
C SER A 48 23.09 14.13 3.52
N SER A 49 23.90 13.07 3.53
CA SER A 49 25.06 12.95 2.62
C SER A 49 24.70 12.34 1.27
N LEU A 50 23.76 11.40 1.23
CA LEU A 50 23.29 10.76 0.00
C LEU A 50 22.11 11.50 -0.64
N THR A 51 21.18 11.95 0.19
CA THR A 51 19.89 12.53 -0.22
C THR A 51 19.63 13.87 0.48
N PRO A 52 20.44 14.91 0.21
CA PRO A 52 20.33 16.20 0.87
C PRO A 52 18.98 16.89 0.62
N ASN A 53 18.39 16.74 -0.57
CA ASN A 53 17.12 17.41 -0.92
C ASN A 53 15.94 16.77 -0.19
N ILE A 54 15.83 15.45 -0.23
CA ILE A 54 14.81 14.66 0.47
C ILE A 54 14.92 14.88 1.99
N SER A 55 16.15 14.82 2.53
CA SER A 55 16.40 15.07 3.95
C SER A 55 16.06 16.50 4.34
N GLY A 56 16.32 17.47 3.46
CA GLY A 56 15.98 18.88 3.65
C GLY A 56 14.48 19.11 3.78
N VAL A 57 13.66 18.44 2.97
CA VAL A 57 12.18 18.50 3.10
C VAL A 57 11.73 17.98 4.46
N GLY A 58 12.27 16.84 4.90
CA GLY A 58 11.96 16.28 6.22
C GLY A 58 12.41 17.17 7.38
N ALA A 59 13.56 17.84 7.26
CA ALA A 59 14.07 18.76 8.27
C ALA A 59 13.27 20.07 8.32
N ALA A 60 12.80 20.57 7.17
CA ALA A 60 11.98 21.78 7.06
C ALA A 60 10.51 21.56 7.48
N GLY A 61 10.09 20.31 7.67
CA GLY A 61 8.71 19.94 8.01
C GLY A 61 8.66 18.81 9.03
N ALA A 62 7.76 17.86 8.80
CA ALA A 62 7.54 16.71 9.67
C ALA A 62 7.92 15.42 8.93
N ARG A 63 8.70 14.55 9.56
CA ARG A 63 9.06 13.22 9.01
C ARG A 63 8.54 12.10 9.89
N ALA A 64 8.09 11.00 9.30
CA ALA A 64 7.70 9.82 10.07
C ALA A 64 8.92 9.07 10.61
N GLU A 65 8.85 8.58 11.84
CA GLU A 65 9.88 7.69 12.41
C GLU A 65 9.94 6.37 11.63
N LYS A 66 8.76 5.80 11.35
CA LYS A 66 8.54 4.57 10.59
C LYS A 66 7.23 4.67 9.83
N VAL A 67 7.16 4.04 8.68
CA VAL A 67 5.95 3.98 7.87
C VAL A 67 5.61 2.52 7.61
N SER A 68 4.41 2.11 7.98
CA SER A 68 3.89 0.81 7.56
C SER A 68 3.57 0.88 6.06
N GLY A 69 4.22 0.02 5.28
CA GLY A 69 3.87 -0.22 3.89
C GLY A 69 2.52 -0.96 3.77
N VAL A 70 2.31 -1.54 2.60
CA VAL A 70 1.07 -2.24 2.24
C VAL A 70 1.34 -3.71 1.95
N PHE A 71 0.30 -4.53 2.01
CA PHE A 71 0.36 -5.93 1.59
C PHE A 71 -0.67 -6.21 0.49
N PRO A 72 -0.29 -6.83 -0.64
CA PRO A 72 1.06 -7.20 -1.04
C PRO A 72 1.95 -5.97 -1.31
N ASP A 73 3.26 -6.12 -1.07
CA ASP A 73 4.24 -5.03 -1.21
C ASP A 73 4.58 -4.76 -2.69
N THR A 74 3.62 -4.17 -3.42
CA THR A 74 3.78 -3.77 -4.83
C THR A 74 3.66 -2.25 -4.98
N SER A 75 4.41 -1.69 -5.94
CA SER A 75 4.36 -0.26 -6.23
C SER A 75 2.95 0.23 -6.59
N ALA A 76 2.20 -0.58 -7.35
CA ALA A 76 0.83 -0.23 -7.75
C ALA A 76 -0.13 -0.22 -6.55
N ALA A 77 -0.03 -1.22 -5.66
CA ALA A 77 -0.84 -1.27 -4.44
C ALA A 77 -0.52 -0.07 -3.53
N ALA A 78 0.77 0.21 -3.30
CA ALA A 78 1.22 1.32 -2.48
C ALA A 78 0.75 2.68 -3.02
N LEU A 79 0.86 2.90 -4.34
CA LEU A 79 0.38 4.11 -5.00
C LEU A 79 -1.14 4.28 -4.93
N ALA A 80 -1.90 3.20 -5.09
CA ALA A 80 -3.35 3.24 -4.92
C ALA A 80 -3.73 3.54 -3.46
N THR A 81 -3.05 2.94 -2.48
CA THR A 81 -3.22 3.26 -1.06
C THR A 81 -2.90 4.73 -0.76
N LEU A 82 -1.79 5.27 -1.30
CA LEU A 82 -1.40 6.68 -1.14
C LEU A 82 -2.48 7.67 -1.62
N LEU A 83 -3.22 7.31 -2.67
CA LEU A 83 -4.21 8.19 -3.29
C LEU A 83 -5.64 7.97 -2.77
N THR A 84 -5.95 6.78 -2.26
CA THR A 84 -7.28 6.43 -1.75
C THR A 84 -7.38 6.49 -0.22
N GLY A 85 -6.26 6.28 0.46
CA GLY A 85 -6.20 6.10 1.91
C GLY A 85 -6.76 4.76 2.37
N ALA A 86 -7.13 3.86 1.45
CA ALA A 86 -7.63 2.52 1.74
C ALA A 86 -6.50 1.50 1.59
N GLN A 87 -6.61 0.34 2.23
CA GLN A 87 -5.68 -0.78 2.05
C GLN A 87 -5.98 -1.58 0.76
N PRO A 88 -5.01 -2.39 0.26
CA PRO A 88 -5.19 -3.18 -0.97
C PRO A 88 -6.41 -4.10 -0.98
N GLU A 89 -6.82 -4.63 0.16
CA GLU A 89 -8.04 -5.45 0.29
C GLU A 89 -9.31 -4.67 -0.09
N ARG A 90 -9.32 -3.36 0.19
CA ARG A 90 -10.47 -2.49 -0.04
C ARG A 90 -10.45 -1.82 -1.40
N HIS A 91 -9.30 -1.27 -1.83
CA HIS A 91 -9.22 -0.66 -3.16
C HIS A 91 -9.00 -1.65 -4.30
N ARG A 92 -8.57 -2.88 -4.00
CA ARG A 92 -8.39 -4.00 -4.96
C ARG A 92 -7.44 -3.70 -6.12
N CYS A 93 -6.46 -2.82 -5.91
CA CYS A 93 -5.41 -2.56 -6.90
C CYS A 93 -4.14 -3.28 -6.48
N PHE A 94 -3.70 -4.23 -7.30
CA PHE A 94 -2.46 -4.97 -7.10
C PHE A 94 -1.47 -4.72 -8.24
N SER A 95 -1.98 -4.29 -9.41
CA SER A 95 -1.26 -3.92 -10.63
C SER A 95 -1.67 -2.53 -11.14
N PHE A 96 -0.84 -1.88 -11.95
CA PHE A 96 -1.13 -0.58 -12.57
C PHE A 96 -2.34 -0.59 -13.52
N GLN A 97 -2.75 -1.78 -13.97
CA GLN A 97 -3.91 -1.96 -14.85
C GLN A 97 -5.24 -2.05 -14.09
N ASP A 98 -5.19 -2.27 -12.77
CA ASP A 98 -6.37 -2.41 -11.94
C ASP A 98 -7.02 -1.06 -11.68
N LEU A 99 -8.34 -1.00 -11.79
CA LEU A 99 -9.10 0.18 -11.41
C LEU A 99 -9.44 0.13 -9.92
N PRO A 100 -9.23 1.23 -9.18
CA PRO A 100 -9.57 1.27 -7.77
C PRO A 100 -11.07 1.10 -7.57
N ALA A 101 -11.44 0.15 -6.71
CA ALA A 101 -12.83 -0.13 -6.35
C ALA A 101 -13.46 0.99 -5.50
N VAL A 102 -12.62 1.82 -4.88
CA VAL A 102 -13.03 2.93 -4.02
C VAL A 102 -12.54 4.27 -4.57
N PRO A 103 -13.28 5.36 -4.34
CA PRO A 103 -12.89 6.69 -4.80
C PRO A 103 -11.63 7.19 -4.07
N GLY A 104 -10.67 7.69 -4.84
CA GLY A 104 -9.50 8.38 -4.30
C GLY A 104 -9.62 9.90 -4.30
N ILE A 105 -8.50 10.54 -3.98
CA ILE A 105 -8.42 11.99 -3.85
C ILE A 105 -8.73 12.72 -5.16
N PHE A 106 -8.36 12.12 -6.29
CA PHE A 106 -8.63 12.67 -7.61
C PHE A 106 -10.13 12.76 -7.89
N ARG A 107 -10.91 11.72 -7.56
CA ARG A 107 -12.37 11.75 -7.73
C ARG A 107 -13.03 12.82 -6.85
N SER A 108 -12.57 12.97 -5.60
CA SER A 108 -13.10 14.01 -4.71
C SER A 108 -12.81 15.43 -5.24
N LEU A 109 -11.66 15.63 -5.88
CA LEU A 109 -11.28 16.90 -6.50
C LEU A 109 -11.93 17.14 -7.87
N ALA A 110 -12.33 16.10 -8.60
CA ALA A 110 -12.99 16.24 -9.91
C ALA A 110 -14.27 17.09 -9.85
N SER A 111 -14.92 17.15 -8.68
CA SER A 111 -16.07 18.02 -8.42
C SER A 111 -15.75 19.52 -8.46
N ARG A 112 -14.49 19.91 -8.24
CA ARG A 112 -14.05 21.31 -8.09
C ARG A 112 -13.45 21.94 -9.36
N GLN A 113 -13.38 21.20 -10.48
CA GLN A 113 -12.74 21.64 -11.73
C GLN A 113 -11.31 22.20 -11.55
N THR A 114 -10.55 21.67 -10.58
CA THR A 114 -9.16 22.07 -10.33
C THR A 114 -8.20 21.33 -11.26
N GLY A 115 -7.11 21.97 -11.67
CA GLY A 115 -6.05 21.32 -12.44
C GLY A 115 -5.33 20.24 -11.62
N VAL A 116 -5.63 18.97 -11.90
CA VAL A 116 -5.01 17.80 -11.25
C VAL A 116 -4.17 17.03 -12.28
N PHE A 117 -2.90 16.82 -11.95
CA PHE A 117 -1.94 16.22 -12.86
C PHE A 117 -1.21 15.07 -12.18
N LEU A 118 -1.04 13.98 -12.94
CA LEU A 118 -0.28 12.82 -12.52
C LEU A 118 0.85 12.59 -13.52
N PHE A 119 2.08 12.54 -13.02
CA PHE A 119 3.28 12.30 -13.78
C PHE A 119 3.87 10.95 -13.36
N LEU A 120 4.01 10.02 -14.30
CA LEU A 120 4.55 8.69 -14.05
C LEU A 120 5.75 8.41 -14.94
N ALA A 121 6.88 8.04 -14.33
CA ALA A 121 8.03 7.51 -15.03
C ALA A 121 7.81 6.03 -15.42
N GLY A 122 8.37 5.63 -16.57
CA GLY A 122 8.37 4.26 -17.04
C GLY A 122 7.34 3.97 -18.13
N LYS A 123 7.27 2.70 -18.53
CA LYS A 123 6.47 2.23 -19.67
C LYS A 123 5.09 1.71 -19.30
N GLU A 124 4.79 1.58 -18.01
CA GLU A 124 3.54 0.99 -17.57
C GLU A 124 2.36 1.93 -17.75
N GLU A 125 1.23 1.33 -18.10
CA GLU A 125 -0.02 2.04 -18.31
C GLU A 125 -0.82 2.00 -17.01
N TRP A 126 -0.79 3.11 -16.28
CA TRP A 126 -1.65 3.29 -15.13
C TRP A 126 -3.06 3.66 -15.59
N ARG A 127 -4.00 2.74 -15.36
CA ARG A 127 -5.41 2.97 -15.66
C ARG A 127 -6.08 3.74 -14.52
N LEU A 128 -6.54 4.95 -14.82
CA LEU A 128 -7.35 5.75 -13.90
C LEU A 128 -8.84 5.65 -14.26
N PRO A 129 -9.76 5.73 -13.27
CA PRO A 129 -11.18 5.86 -13.55
C PRO A 129 -11.45 7.15 -14.36
N PRO A 130 -12.31 7.10 -15.40
CA PRO A 130 -12.58 8.26 -16.27
C PRO A 130 -13.20 9.44 -15.53
N GLU A 131 -13.85 9.18 -14.39
CA GLU A 131 -14.49 10.18 -13.54
C GLU A 131 -13.50 11.10 -12.82
N GLU A 132 -12.23 10.71 -12.70
CA GLU A 132 -11.23 11.42 -11.89
C GLU A 132 -10.66 12.69 -12.56
N LYS A 133 -10.97 12.93 -13.85
CA LYS A 133 -10.55 14.12 -14.62
C LYS A 133 -9.08 14.52 -14.42
N VAL A 134 -8.17 13.54 -14.37
CA VAL A 134 -6.73 13.76 -14.19
C VAL A 134 -6.01 13.80 -15.54
N LYS A 135 -5.11 14.76 -15.72
CA LYS A 135 -4.17 14.75 -16.87
C LYS A 135 -2.98 13.85 -16.54
N LEU A 136 -2.95 12.66 -17.12
CA LEU A 136 -1.83 11.71 -16.99
C LEU A 136 -0.73 12.03 -18.01
N VAL A 137 0.48 12.30 -17.53
CA VAL A 137 1.67 12.53 -18.37
C VAL A 137 2.71 11.45 -18.08
N ARG A 138 3.21 10.82 -19.14
CA ARG A 138 4.21 9.74 -19.05
C ARG A 138 5.56 10.18 -19.61
N ALA A 139 6.63 9.62 -19.06
CA ALA A 139 7.97 9.76 -19.61
C ALA A 139 8.76 8.45 -19.43
N PRO A 140 9.70 8.13 -20.34
CA PRO A 140 10.42 6.87 -20.29
C PRO A 140 11.38 6.76 -19.09
N ASP A 141 11.91 7.89 -18.64
CA ASP A 141 12.91 7.99 -17.57
C ASP A 141 12.61 9.15 -16.61
N ASP A 142 13.23 9.09 -15.43
CA ASP A 142 13.03 10.05 -14.33
C ASP A 142 13.48 11.49 -14.70
N THR A 143 14.51 11.63 -15.54
CA THR A 143 15.02 12.95 -15.98
C THR A 143 14.07 13.61 -16.96
N SER A 144 13.62 12.87 -17.97
CA SER A 144 12.62 13.32 -18.93
C SER A 144 11.28 13.63 -18.26
N LEU A 145 10.88 12.85 -17.25
CA LEU A 145 9.68 13.13 -16.45
C LEU A 145 9.81 14.50 -15.77
N THR A 146 10.93 14.72 -15.09
CA THR A 146 11.20 15.95 -14.35
C THR A 146 11.21 17.17 -15.28
N ASN A 147 11.75 17.04 -16.49
CA ASN A 147 11.69 18.11 -17.50
C ASN A 147 10.23 18.49 -17.86
N LYS A 148 9.36 17.49 -18.06
CA LYS A 148 7.93 17.74 -18.34
C LYS A 148 7.20 18.33 -17.14
N VAL A 149 7.52 17.89 -15.93
CA VAL A 149 6.97 18.47 -14.69
C VAL A 149 7.34 19.94 -14.58
N LEU A 150 8.62 20.29 -14.80
CA LEU A 150 9.07 21.68 -14.74
C LEU A 150 8.42 22.56 -15.81
N ALA A 151 8.15 22.03 -17.01
CA ALA A 151 7.40 22.74 -18.04
C ALA A 151 5.95 22.99 -17.61
N CYS A 152 5.27 21.95 -17.10
CA CYS A 152 3.89 22.04 -16.61
C CYS A 152 3.75 23.04 -15.44
N LEU A 153 4.71 23.05 -14.52
CA LEU A 153 4.73 24.01 -13.40
C LEU A 153 4.89 25.46 -13.86
N ARG A 154 5.52 25.72 -15.01
CA ARG A 154 5.64 27.07 -15.59
C ARG A 154 4.38 27.50 -16.33
N GLU A 155 3.80 26.59 -17.10
CA GLU A 155 2.72 26.91 -18.05
C GLU A 155 1.32 26.78 -17.43
N GLU A 156 1.03 25.66 -16.75
CA GLU A 156 -0.32 25.29 -16.33
C GLU A 156 -0.57 25.54 -14.83
N GLN A 157 0.48 25.63 -14.01
CA GLN A 157 0.42 25.87 -12.57
C GLN A 157 -0.66 25.05 -11.83
N PRO A 158 -0.56 23.72 -11.84
CA PRO A 158 -1.59 22.84 -11.30
C PRO A 158 -1.84 23.03 -9.80
N TYR A 159 -3.08 22.76 -9.38
CA TYR A 159 -3.47 22.82 -7.97
C TYR A 159 -2.95 21.60 -7.19
N LEU A 160 -3.13 20.39 -7.75
CA LEU A 160 -2.56 19.15 -7.25
C LEU A 160 -1.69 18.52 -8.33
N LEU A 161 -0.45 18.24 -7.97
CA LEU A 161 0.54 17.58 -8.82
C LEU A 161 1.08 16.35 -8.09
N VAL A 162 0.92 15.18 -8.69
CA VAL A 162 1.51 13.93 -8.22
C VAL A 162 2.61 13.52 -9.19
N VAL A 163 3.83 13.30 -8.68
CA VAL A 163 4.99 12.90 -9.48
C VAL A 163 5.51 11.58 -8.93
N VAL A 164 5.69 10.60 -9.80
CA VAL A 164 6.15 9.26 -9.45
C VAL A 164 7.41 8.92 -10.25
N TRP A 165 8.56 8.95 -9.58
CA TRP A 165 9.83 8.46 -10.12
C TRP A 165 10.00 6.98 -9.80
N ARG A 166 10.52 6.21 -10.77
CA ARG A 166 10.59 4.73 -10.65
C ARG A 166 12.00 4.17 -10.51
N GLY A 167 13.04 5.00 -10.57
CA GLY A 167 14.44 4.56 -10.57
C GLY A 167 14.79 3.49 -9.53
N PRO A 168 14.63 3.76 -8.21
CA PRO A 168 15.04 2.81 -7.16
C PRO A 168 14.27 1.48 -7.19
N ALA A 169 12.95 1.51 -7.39
CA ALA A 169 12.13 0.30 -7.51
C ALA A 169 12.52 -0.56 -8.72
N LEU A 170 12.78 0.04 -9.88
CA LEU A 170 13.19 -0.69 -11.08
C LEU A 170 14.55 -1.39 -10.89
N VAL A 171 15.49 -0.75 -10.20
CA VAL A 171 16.78 -1.39 -9.88
C VAL A 171 16.60 -2.58 -8.94
N ARG A 172 15.73 -2.46 -7.93
CA ARG A 172 15.41 -3.59 -7.03
C ARG A 172 14.72 -4.73 -7.77
N ALA A 173 13.74 -4.43 -8.62
CA ALA A 173 13.02 -5.42 -9.41
C ALA A 173 13.94 -6.18 -10.39
N ALA A 174 14.97 -5.52 -10.90
CA ALA A 174 15.99 -6.14 -11.76
C ALA A 174 17.06 -6.95 -10.98
N GLY A 175 16.97 -7.04 -9.65
CA GLY A 175 17.98 -7.71 -8.81
C GLY A 175 19.31 -6.96 -8.74
N GLY A 176 19.29 -5.64 -8.92
CA GLY A 176 20.48 -4.79 -8.91
C GLY A 176 21.21 -4.78 -7.57
N SER A 177 22.51 -4.47 -7.61
CA SER A 177 23.33 -4.43 -6.40
C SER A 177 22.94 -3.27 -5.46
N GLN A 178 23.31 -3.37 -4.18
CA GLN A 178 23.11 -2.28 -3.22
C GLN A 178 23.74 -0.96 -3.69
N LYS A 179 24.88 -1.02 -4.40
CA LYS A 179 25.54 0.18 -4.93
C LYS A 179 24.73 0.83 -6.05
N ASP A 180 24.12 0.04 -6.92
CA ASP A 180 23.28 0.55 -8.00
C ASP A 180 21.97 1.12 -7.44
N TYR A 181 21.42 0.49 -6.41
CA TYR A 181 20.26 1.02 -5.68
C TYR A 181 20.56 2.40 -5.07
N LEU A 182 21.66 2.54 -4.34
CA LEU A 182 22.04 3.84 -3.75
C LEU A 182 22.35 4.91 -4.81
N ARG A 183 22.89 4.52 -5.97
CA ARG A 183 23.06 5.42 -7.12
C ARG A 183 21.71 5.90 -7.64
N ALA A 184 20.73 5.01 -7.79
CA ALA A 184 19.38 5.37 -8.22
C ALA A 184 18.66 6.27 -7.20
N VAL A 185 18.85 6.03 -5.90
CA VAL A 185 18.34 6.90 -4.83
C VAL A 185 18.96 8.31 -4.92
N LYS A 186 20.27 8.42 -5.15
CA LYS A 186 20.95 9.71 -5.34
C LYS A 186 20.45 10.45 -6.59
N GLU A 187 20.21 9.73 -7.68
CA GLU A 187 19.64 10.31 -8.89
C GLU A 187 18.21 10.82 -8.65
N ALA A 188 17.38 10.05 -7.96
CA ALA A 188 16.04 10.48 -7.56
C ALA A 188 16.07 11.73 -6.67
N ASP A 189 16.97 11.81 -5.70
CA ASP A 189 17.17 13.01 -4.88
C ASP A 189 17.56 14.23 -5.72
N THR A 190 18.38 14.03 -6.76
CA THR A 190 18.75 15.09 -7.70
C THR A 190 17.51 15.60 -8.46
N GLN A 191 16.64 14.71 -8.92
CA GLN A 191 15.39 15.09 -9.60
C GLN A 191 14.42 15.81 -8.66
N VAL A 192 14.29 15.36 -7.40
CA VAL A 192 13.55 16.08 -6.35
C VAL A 192 14.12 17.48 -6.17
N GLY A 193 15.44 17.60 -6.02
CA GLY A 193 16.15 18.87 -5.85
C GLY A 193 15.87 19.86 -6.98
N ARG A 194 15.75 19.40 -8.23
CA ARG A 194 15.41 20.27 -9.37
C ARG A 194 14.02 20.91 -9.23
N ILE A 195 13.03 20.15 -8.76
CA ILE A 195 11.67 20.67 -8.49
C ILE A 195 11.69 21.63 -7.30
N LEU A 196 12.37 21.28 -6.21
CA LEU A 196 12.49 22.15 -5.04
C LEU A 196 13.18 23.47 -5.40
N GLN A 197 14.28 23.42 -6.16
CA GLN A 197 15.00 24.59 -6.64
C GLN A 197 14.13 25.50 -7.50
N PHE A 198 13.31 24.92 -8.38
CA PHE A 198 12.29 25.68 -9.12
C PHE A 198 11.33 26.38 -8.17
N CYS A 199 10.75 25.67 -7.19
CA CYS A 199 9.85 26.26 -6.21
C CYS A 199 10.49 27.38 -5.38
N TYR A 200 11.77 27.25 -5.02
CA TYR A 200 12.53 28.31 -4.35
C TYR A 200 12.73 29.52 -5.26
N SER A 201 13.17 29.31 -6.52
CA SER A 201 13.39 30.40 -7.49
C SER A 201 12.12 31.22 -7.78
N GLN A 202 10.96 30.57 -7.71
CA GLN A 202 9.66 31.19 -7.94
C GLN A 202 9.01 31.71 -6.65
N GLN A 203 9.69 31.59 -5.50
CA GLN A 203 9.17 31.98 -4.17
C GLN A 203 7.83 31.32 -3.80
N ILE A 204 7.56 30.14 -4.37
CA ILE A 204 6.33 29.37 -4.09
C ILE A 204 6.57 28.26 -3.07
N PHE A 205 7.83 27.95 -2.73
CA PHE A 205 8.18 26.87 -1.81
C PHE A 205 7.47 27.00 -0.46
N ASP A 206 7.36 28.20 0.07
CA ASP A 206 6.74 28.43 1.39
C ASP A 206 5.22 28.32 1.39
N ARG A 207 4.57 28.42 0.23
CA ARG A 207 3.11 28.30 0.08
C ARG A 207 2.67 26.98 -0.56
N THR A 208 3.60 26.03 -0.69
CA THR A 208 3.35 24.73 -1.30
C THR A 208 3.38 23.65 -0.23
N PHE A 209 2.35 22.82 -0.24
CA PHE A 209 2.33 21.56 0.50
C PHE A 209 3.16 20.53 -0.27
N PHE A 210 4.20 20.02 0.35
CA PHE A 210 4.99 18.90 -0.15
C PHE A 210 4.68 17.66 0.68
N CYS A 211 4.33 16.56 0.01
CA CYS A 211 4.35 15.22 0.57
C CYS A 211 5.42 14.44 -0.19
N LEU A 212 6.48 14.00 0.49
CA LEU A 212 7.52 13.18 -0.11
C LEU A 212 7.50 11.79 0.51
N THR A 213 7.34 10.76 -0.32
CA THR A 213 7.14 9.39 0.15
C THR A 213 7.82 8.32 -0.71
N GLY A 214 8.14 7.20 -0.09
CA GLY A 214 8.41 5.92 -0.75
C GLY A 214 7.15 5.11 -0.98
N THR A 215 7.30 3.92 -1.55
CA THR A 215 6.22 2.97 -1.84
C THR A 215 6.43 1.63 -1.14
N THR A 216 7.48 0.89 -1.54
CA THR A 216 7.73 -0.51 -1.13
C THR A 216 8.85 -0.65 -0.11
N GLY A 217 8.88 -1.78 0.61
CA GLY A 217 9.86 -2.08 1.65
C GLY A 217 9.62 -1.32 2.96
N ASP A 218 10.61 -0.53 3.42
CA ASP A 218 10.51 0.38 4.58
C ASP A 218 10.38 1.83 4.06
N PRO A 219 9.18 2.28 3.65
CA PRO A 219 9.02 3.54 2.95
C PRO A 219 9.39 4.75 3.83
N TYR A 220 10.01 5.76 3.22
CA TYR A 220 10.16 7.07 3.83
C TYR A 220 8.88 7.89 3.69
N LEU A 221 8.57 8.76 4.65
CA LEU A 221 7.48 9.75 4.53
C LEU A 221 7.85 11.05 5.22
N ALA A 222 7.68 12.16 4.51
CA ALA A 222 7.81 13.51 5.06
C ALA A 222 6.77 14.46 4.46
N PHE A 223 6.37 15.44 5.26
CA PHE A 223 5.49 16.53 4.88
C PHE A 223 6.17 17.87 5.13
N LYS A 224 5.98 18.83 4.24
CA LYS A 224 6.36 20.22 4.47
C LYS A 224 5.25 21.12 3.98
N ALA A 225 4.75 21.99 4.84
CA ALA A 225 3.73 22.99 4.51
C ALA A 225 3.77 24.09 5.57
N PRO A 226 3.25 25.30 5.29
CA PRO A 226 3.02 26.32 6.31
C PRO A 226 2.31 25.77 7.56
N GLU A 227 1.33 24.91 7.34
CA GLU A 227 0.46 24.38 8.38
C GLU A 227 1.04 23.16 9.10
N VAL A 228 2.26 22.74 8.76
CA VAL A 228 2.93 21.55 9.32
C VAL A 228 4.09 21.98 10.21
N LYS A 229 4.22 21.36 11.39
CA LYS A 229 5.31 21.61 12.34
C LYS A 229 6.66 21.35 11.65
N ALA A 230 7.61 22.27 11.83
CA ALA A 230 8.95 22.14 11.28
C ALA A 230 9.89 21.38 12.23
N GLY A 231 10.77 20.55 11.68
CA GLY A 231 11.80 19.82 12.41
C GLY A 231 11.29 18.70 13.32
N VAL A 232 10.05 18.24 13.17
CA VAL A 232 9.47 17.21 14.05
C VAL A 232 9.59 15.81 13.47
N THR A 233 9.83 14.83 14.35
CA THR A 233 9.71 13.41 14.00
C THR A 233 8.38 12.88 14.54
N LEU A 234 7.52 12.43 13.63
CA LEU A 234 6.21 11.87 13.94
C LEU A 234 6.38 10.42 14.44
N PRO A 235 5.47 9.95 15.32
CA PRO A 235 5.42 8.53 15.67
C PRO A 235 5.18 7.65 14.43
N PRO A 236 5.29 6.31 14.54
CA PRO A 236 4.97 5.42 13.44
C PRO A 236 3.60 5.70 12.81
N VAL A 237 3.54 5.70 11.48
CA VAL A 237 2.34 5.98 10.67
C VAL A 237 2.13 4.90 9.63
N SER A 238 0.98 4.91 8.95
CA SER A 238 0.68 4.07 7.79
C SER A 238 0.80 4.88 6.50
N LEU A 239 1.17 4.20 5.40
CA LEU A 239 1.08 4.80 4.07
C LEU A 239 -0.37 5.25 3.74
N ALA A 240 -1.36 4.53 4.27
CA ALA A 240 -2.77 4.87 4.16
C ALA A 240 -3.16 6.21 4.81
N ASP A 241 -2.33 6.76 5.72
CA ASP A 241 -2.59 8.03 6.42
C ASP A 241 -2.33 9.25 5.52
N VAL A 242 -1.64 9.07 4.39
CA VAL A 242 -1.28 10.17 3.47
C VAL A 242 -2.52 10.78 2.82
N ALA A 243 -3.39 9.96 2.22
CA ALA A 243 -4.59 10.46 1.53
C ALA A 243 -5.55 11.23 2.47
N PRO A 244 -5.94 10.74 3.66
CA PRO A 244 -6.81 11.49 4.57
C PRO A 244 -6.14 12.77 5.08
N THR A 245 -4.83 12.75 5.34
CA THR A 245 -4.07 13.97 5.69
C THR A 245 -4.12 14.99 4.57
N LEU A 246 -3.87 14.58 3.33
CA LEU A 246 -3.94 15.45 2.16
C LEU A 246 -5.37 15.95 1.91
N ALA A 247 -6.38 15.08 2.09
CA ALA A 247 -7.79 15.41 1.95
C ALA A 247 -8.23 16.46 2.96
N TYR A 248 -7.72 16.39 4.20
CA TYR A 248 -7.95 17.39 5.22
C TYR A 248 -7.46 18.78 4.77
N PHE A 249 -6.23 18.90 4.27
CA PHE A 249 -5.71 20.19 3.78
C PHE A 249 -6.44 20.68 2.53
N LEU A 250 -6.86 19.77 1.65
CA LEU A 250 -7.68 20.10 0.48
C LEU A 250 -9.14 20.43 0.84
N GLY A 251 -9.56 20.17 2.08
CA GLY A 251 -10.95 20.34 2.53
C GLY A 251 -11.93 19.39 1.82
N VAL A 252 -11.50 18.19 1.44
CA VAL A 252 -12.34 17.16 0.81
C VAL A 252 -12.53 15.96 1.75
N LYS A 253 -13.58 15.18 1.53
CA LYS A 253 -13.84 13.96 2.30
C LYS A 253 -13.42 12.72 1.51
N LEU A 254 -12.85 11.75 2.21
CA LEU A 254 -12.52 10.43 1.70
C LEU A 254 -13.25 9.38 2.54
N PRO A 255 -14.52 9.06 2.23
CA PRO A 255 -15.33 8.15 3.05
C PRO A 255 -14.83 6.70 3.01
N SER A 256 -13.99 6.36 2.03
CA SER A 256 -13.41 5.03 1.88
C SER A 256 -12.01 4.89 2.47
N ALA A 257 -11.43 5.98 3.00
CA ALA A 257 -10.13 5.93 3.63
C ALA A 257 -10.20 5.14 4.95
N GLU A 258 -9.16 4.35 5.18
CA GLU A 258 -8.92 3.57 6.40
C GLU A 258 -7.77 4.15 7.22
N GLY A 259 -6.89 4.93 6.59
CA GLY A 259 -5.91 5.73 7.31
C GLY A 259 -6.52 6.91 8.07
N HIS A 260 -5.70 7.53 8.92
CA HIS A 260 -6.09 8.65 9.77
C HIS A 260 -5.34 9.92 9.42
N VAL A 261 -5.92 11.07 9.77
CA VAL A 261 -5.23 12.34 9.60
C VAL A 261 -4.06 12.41 10.58
N LEU A 262 -2.90 12.84 10.09
CA LEU A 262 -1.69 12.94 10.90
C LEU A 262 -1.70 14.22 11.76
N TRP A 263 -2.61 14.29 12.73
CA TRP A 263 -2.80 15.44 13.64
C TRP A 263 -1.51 15.93 14.32
N ASN A 264 -0.56 15.03 14.59
CA ASN A 264 0.72 15.40 15.21
C ASN A 264 1.62 16.25 14.30
N ALA A 265 1.40 16.19 12.98
CA ALA A 265 2.15 16.98 12.02
C ALA A 265 1.66 18.42 11.96
N LEU A 266 0.43 18.72 12.39
CA LEU A 266 -0.19 20.01 12.18
C LEU A 266 0.29 21.04 13.21
N GLN A 267 0.54 22.27 12.75
CA GLN A 267 0.75 23.40 13.65
C GLN A 267 -0.57 23.83 14.28
N PRO A 268 -0.59 24.17 15.58
CA PRO A 268 -1.76 24.81 16.19
C PRO A 268 -1.97 26.19 15.55
N GLY A 269 -3.24 26.53 15.30
CA GLY A 269 -3.65 27.81 14.72
C GLY A 269 -4.54 28.58 15.69
N PRO A 270 -4.88 29.85 15.38
CA PRO A 270 -5.74 30.67 16.21
C PRO A 270 -7.12 30.04 16.46
N GLU A 271 -7.65 29.30 15.48
CA GLU A 271 -8.93 28.59 15.59
C GLU A 271 -8.79 27.18 16.20
N ARG A 272 -7.58 26.63 16.27
CA ARG A 272 -7.33 25.22 16.63
C ARG A 272 -6.15 25.11 17.57
N SER A 273 -6.44 25.05 18.87
CA SER A 273 -5.41 24.83 19.89
C SER A 273 -4.77 23.44 19.72
N GLU A 274 -3.56 23.29 20.24
CA GLU A 274 -2.88 22.00 20.28
C GLU A 274 -3.69 20.97 21.07
N THR A 275 -4.36 21.39 22.16
CA THR A 275 -5.24 20.52 22.95
C THR A 275 -6.38 19.96 22.12
N TYR A 276 -7.03 20.79 21.30
CA TYR A 276 -8.10 20.36 20.41
C TYR A 276 -7.61 19.33 19.39
N LEU A 277 -6.45 19.56 18.76
CA LEU A 277 -5.87 18.61 17.80
C LEU A 277 -5.55 17.26 18.45
N LEU A 278 -5.05 17.28 19.69
CA LEU A 278 -4.78 16.07 20.46
C LEU A 278 -6.06 15.33 20.88
N GLU A 279 -7.11 16.06 21.27
CA GLU A 279 -8.42 15.46 21.60
C GLU A 279 -9.03 14.75 20.39
N VAL A 280 -9.02 15.40 19.21
CA VAL A 280 -9.50 14.78 17.97
C VAL A 280 -8.69 13.52 17.64
N ARG A 281 -7.37 13.60 17.76
CA ARG A 281 -6.49 12.44 17.55
C ARG A 281 -6.81 11.30 18.53
N VAL A 282 -6.95 11.59 19.82
CA VAL A 282 -7.23 10.56 20.84
C VAL A 282 -8.56 9.87 20.54
N LYS A 283 -9.56 10.64 20.10
CA LYS A 283 -10.84 10.09 19.65
C LYS A 283 -10.67 9.15 18.45
N GLU A 284 -10.02 9.61 17.38
CA GLU A 284 -9.80 8.78 16.18
C GLU A 284 -8.99 7.52 16.47
N LEU A 285 -7.93 7.63 17.28
CA LEU A 285 -7.12 6.47 17.70
C LEU A 285 -7.92 5.49 18.54
N SER A 286 -8.82 5.97 19.39
CA SER A 286 -9.69 5.10 20.20
C SER A 286 -10.68 4.33 19.32
N GLU A 287 -11.27 5.00 18.32
CA GLU A 287 -12.16 4.37 17.34
C GLU A 287 -11.41 3.34 16.48
N ALA A 288 -10.21 3.68 16.00
CA ALA A 288 -9.35 2.79 15.22
C ALA A 288 -8.93 1.55 16.01
N LEU A 289 -8.51 1.75 17.25
CA LEU A 289 -8.08 0.68 18.14
C LEU A 289 -9.25 -0.24 18.52
N TYR A 290 -10.45 0.31 18.72
CA TYR A 290 -11.66 -0.47 18.90
C TYR A 290 -11.96 -1.32 17.66
N GLY A 291 -11.92 -0.71 16.47
CA GLY A 291 -12.13 -1.41 15.19
C GLY A 291 -11.13 -2.56 14.99
N ALA A 292 -9.84 -2.30 15.19
CA ALA A 292 -8.78 -3.31 15.07
C ALA A 292 -8.96 -4.47 16.07
N ARG A 293 -9.31 -4.17 17.33
CA ARG A 293 -9.56 -5.20 18.35
C ARG A 293 -10.80 -6.03 18.03
N SER A 294 -11.88 -5.40 17.57
CA SER A 294 -13.09 -6.09 17.17
C SER A 294 -12.83 -7.04 16.00
N PHE A 295 -12.09 -6.57 14.99
CA PHE A 295 -11.69 -7.39 13.86
C PHE A 295 -10.79 -8.56 14.27
N LEU A 296 -9.81 -8.33 15.15
CA LEU A 296 -8.94 -9.40 15.65
C LEU A 296 -9.75 -10.46 16.40
N CYS A 297 -10.72 -10.05 17.23
CA CYS A 297 -11.59 -10.98 17.94
C CYS A 297 -12.45 -11.82 17.00
N SER A 298 -13.05 -11.20 15.96
CA SER A 298 -13.83 -11.95 14.97
C SER A 298 -12.96 -12.93 14.18
N PHE A 299 -11.76 -12.48 13.77
CA PHE A 299 -10.82 -13.32 13.04
C PHE A 299 -10.34 -14.53 13.87
N LEU A 300 -9.99 -14.32 15.14
CA LEU A 300 -9.59 -15.40 16.03
C LEU A 300 -10.72 -16.43 16.23
N ARG A 301 -11.97 -15.95 16.34
CA ARG A 301 -13.15 -16.81 16.44
C ARG A 301 -13.37 -17.64 15.17
N GLU A 302 -13.25 -17.02 14.00
CA GLU A 302 -13.34 -17.71 12.71
C GLU A 302 -12.24 -18.77 12.55
N LYS A 303 -11.00 -18.43 12.93
CA LYS A 303 -9.88 -19.37 12.91
C LYS A 303 -10.15 -20.60 13.80
N GLU A 304 -10.66 -20.39 15.01
CA GLU A 304 -10.99 -21.49 15.92
C GLU A 304 -12.09 -22.39 15.36
N LEU A 305 -13.12 -21.80 14.73
CA LEU A 305 -14.17 -22.57 14.07
C LEU A 305 -13.60 -23.42 12.91
N LEU A 306 -12.74 -22.82 12.09
CA LEU A 306 -12.08 -23.51 10.99
C LEU A 306 -11.19 -24.66 11.46
N GLU A 307 -10.45 -24.49 12.55
CA GLU A 307 -9.63 -25.56 13.13
C GLU A 307 -10.50 -26.74 13.58
N ARG A 308 -11.62 -26.47 14.26
CA ARG A 308 -12.57 -27.52 14.67
C ARG A 308 -13.25 -28.23 13.49
N GLU A 309 -13.54 -27.50 12.41
CA GLU A 309 -14.07 -28.10 11.18
C GLU A 309 -13.01 -28.98 10.51
N LYS A 310 -11.76 -28.52 10.47
CA LYS A 310 -10.65 -29.29 9.91
C LYS A 310 -10.43 -30.59 10.69
N GLU A 311 -10.49 -30.56 12.01
CA GLU A 311 -10.43 -31.75 12.86
C GLU A 311 -11.56 -32.74 12.59
N ARG A 312 -12.80 -32.26 12.47
CA ARG A 312 -13.95 -33.11 12.09
C ARG A 312 -13.72 -33.78 10.73
N VAL A 313 -13.30 -33.02 9.73
CA VAL A 313 -13.00 -33.56 8.39
C VAL A 313 -11.87 -34.58 8.44
N TYR A 314 -10.84 -34.39 9.26
CA TYR A 314 -9.80 -35.39 9.44
C TYR A 314 -10.35 -36.67 10.07
N SER A 315 -11.16 -36.58 11.12
CA SER A 315 -11.78 -37.77 11.74
C SER A 315 -12.68 -38.54 10.77
N GLU A 316 -13.51 -37.85 9.99
CA GLU A 316 -14.38 -38.47 8.98
C GLU A 316 -13.55 -39.16 7.88
N LYS A 317 -12.44 -38.54 7.45
CA LYS A 317 -11.52 -39.17 6.49
C LYS A 317 -10.91 -40.45 7.03
N GLU A 318 -10.50 -40.48 8.30
CA GLU A 318 -9.98 -41.70 8.94
C GLU A 318 -11.05 -42.80 9.02
N GLU A 319 -12.29 -42.45 9.35
CA GLU A 319 -13.40 -43.40 9.37
C GLU A 319 -13.69 -43.98 7.98
N ILE A 320 -13.75 -43.12 6.95
CA ILE A 320 -13.93 -43.54 5.57
C ILE A 320 -12.77 -44.46 5.14
N GLN A 321 -11.52 -44.13 5.47
CA GLN A 321 -10.38 -44.99 5.16
C GLN A 321 -10.48 -46.35 5.83
N LYS A 322 -10.93 -46.42 7.09
CA LYS A 322 -11.20 -47.70 7.78
C LYS A 322 -12.28 -48.50 7.07
N ILE A 323 -13.36 -47.86 6.62
CA ILE A 323 -14.44 -48.51 5.87
C ILE A 323 -13.94 -49.05 4.52
N ILE A 324 -13.12 -48.28 3.80
CA ILE A 324 -12.51 -48.71 2.53
C ILE A 324 -11.61 -49.92 2.76
N ALA A 325 -10.71 -49.85 3.74
CA ALA A 325 -9.82 -50.98 4.08
C ALA A 325 -10.60 -52.26 4.45
N GLN A 326 -11.70 -52.13 5.19
CA GLN A 326 -12.59 -53.25 5.49
C GLN A 326 -13.28 -53.81 4.24
N LYS A 327 -13.74 -52.95 3.33
CA LYS A 327 -14.34 -53.37 2.06
C LYS A 327 -13.32 -54.08 1.17
N ASP A 328 -12.11 -53.56 1.05
CA ASP A 328 -11.03 -54.17 0.28
C ASP A 328 -10.67 -55.57 0.82
N ALA A 329 -10.60 -55.72 2.15
CA ALA A 329 -10.39 -57.02 2.78
C ALA A 329 -11.53 -58.02 2.48
N ARG A 330 -12.79 -57.55 2.46
CA ARG A 330 -13.94 -58.38 2.06
C ARG A 330 -13.87 -58.78 0.59
N ILE A 331 -13.52 -57.85 -0.29
CA ILE A 331 -13.37 -58.11 -1.73
C ILE A 331 -12.27 -59.16 -1.95
N ALA A 332 -11.09 -58.99 -1.33
CA ALA A 332 -10.02 -59.96 -1.41
C ALA A 332 -10.42 -61.35 -0.89
N GLY A 333 -11.23 -61.40 0.18
CA GLY A 333 -11.79 -62.65 0.70
C GLY A 333 -12.75 -63.34 -0.28
N LEU A 334 -13.62 -62.57 -0.94
CA LEU A 334 -14.53 -63.07 -1.97
C LEU A 334 -13.77 -63.54 -3.23
N GLU A 335 -12.75 -62.82 -3.66
CA GLU A 335 -11.88 -63.22 -4.77
C GLU A 335 -11.17 -64.53 -4.49
N ARG A 336 -10.64 -64.74 -3.28
CA ARG A 336 -10.02 -66.03 -2.89
C ARG A 336 -11.03 -67.17 -2.95
N ARG A 337 -12.27 -66.95 -2.49
CA ARG A 337 -13.33 -67.96 -2.59
C ARG A 337 -13.67 -68.26 -4.05
N LEU A 338 -13.83 -67.23 -4.87
CA LEU A 338 -14.07 -67.38 -6.31
C LEU A 338 -12.95 -68.15 -7.01
N TYR A 339 -11.69 -67.86 -6.66
CA TYR A 339 -10.54 -68.58 -7.17
C TYR A 339 -10.53 -70.04 -6.71
N ALA A 340 -10.81 -70.31 -5.44
CA ALA A 340 -10.92 -71.66 -4.90
C ALA A 340 -12.03 -72.48 -5.60
N TRP A 341 -13.20 -71.87 -5.84
CA TRP A 341 -14.28 -72.50 -6.61
C TRP A 341 -13.87 -72.79 -8.06
N LYS A 342 -13.21 -71.85 -8.73
CA LYS A 342 -12.68 -72.06 -10.10
C LYS A 342 -11.67 -73.22 -10.14
N LEU A 343 -10.79 -73.30 -9.14
CA LEU A 343 -9.79 -74.36 -9.03
C LEU A 343 -10.44 -75.71 -8.76
N ALA A 344 -11.42 -75.77 -7.84
CA ALA A 344 -12.21 -76.97 -7.58
C ALA A 344 -12.97 -77.45 -8.82
N LEU A 345 -13.57 -76.53 -9.57
CA LEU A 345 -14.28 -76.84 -10.82
C LEU A 345 -13.31 -77.33 -11.91
N GLY A 346 -12.12 -76.73 -12.01
CA GLY A 346 -11.04 -77.20 -12.88
C GLY A 346 -10.57 -78.62 -12.52
N ILE A 347 -10.37 -78.91 -11.23
CA ILE A 347 -10.05 -80.26 -10.73
C ILE A 347 -11.15 -81.25 -11.08
N PHE A 348 -12.42 -80.88 -10.88
CA PHE A 348 -13.56 -81.71 -11.23
C PHE A 348 -13.60 -82.05 -12.72
N PHE A 349 -13.39 -81.06 -13.60
CA PHE A 349 -13.25 -81.29 -15.04
C PHE A 349 -12.09 -82.21 -15.39
N LEU A 350 -10.93 -82.04 -14.74
CA LEU A 350 -9.76 -82.90 -14.93
C LEU A 350 -10.04 -84.35 -14.51
N LEU A 351 -10.69 -84.55 -13.36
CA LEU A 351 -11.11 -85.86 -12.88
C LEU A 351 -12.13 -86.51 -13.83
N SER A 352 -13.09 -85.74 -14.34
CA SER A 352 -14.07 -86.22 -15.32
C SER A 352 -13.40 -86.62 -16.64
N LEU A 353 -12.43 -85.84 -17.14
CA LEU A 353 -11.65 -86.18 -18.34
C LEU A 353 -10.78 -87.43 -18.13
N LEU A 354 -10.14 -87.55 -16.96
CA LEU A 354 -9.39 -88.76 -16.58
C LEU A 354 -10.30 -89.98 -16.49
N GLY A 355 -11.48 -89.84 -15.90
CA GLY A 355 -12.50 -90.89 -15.86
C GLY A 355 -12.91 -91.34 -17.27
N TYR A 356 -13.21 -90.38 -18.15
CA TYR A 356 -13.57 -90.65 -19.54
C TYR A 356 -12.43 -91.29 -20.35
N TRP A 357 -11.19 -90.83 -20.12
CA TRP A 357 -10.00 -91.43 -20.73
C TRP A 357 -9.76 -92.86 -20.23
N TRP A 358 -10.01 -93.11 -18.95
CA TRP A 358 -9.89 -94.43 -18.36
C TRP A 358 -10.97 -95.38 -18.90
N GLU A 359 -12.22 -94.92 -19.03
CA GLU A 359 -13.30 -95.63 -19.72
C GLU A 359 -12.94 -95.91 -21.18
N TYR A 360 -12.45 -94.91 -21.92
CA TYR A 360 -12.02 -95.08 -23.32
C TYR A 360 -10.90 -96.12 -23.45
N ARG A 361 -9.92 -96.10 -22.55
CA ARG A 361 -8.82 -97.09 -22.53
C ARG A 361 -9.31 -98.49 -22.16
N PHE A 362 -10.28 -98.59 -21.25
CA PHE A 362 -10.89 -99.85 -20.83
C PHE A 362 -11.76 -100.44 -21.96
N LEU A 363 -12.58 -99.62 -22.62
CA LEU A 363 -13.36 -99.97 -23.81
C LEU A 363 -12.46 -100.37 -24.97
N ARG A 364 -11.34 -99.65 -25.22
CA ARG A 364 -10.35 -100.00 -26.24
C ARG A 364 -9.65 -101.34 -25.99
N ARG A 365 -9.43 -101.72 -24.72
CA ARG A 365 -8.89 -103.05 -24.37
C ARG A 365 -9.92 -104.18 -24.54
N ARG A 366 -11.22 -103.88 -24.49
CA ARG A 366 -12.28 -104.88 -24.49
C ARG A 366 -12.97 -105.07 -25.84
N TYR A 367 -12.88 -104.11 -26.76
CA TYR A 367 -13.61 -104.13 -28.04
C TYR A 367 -12.76 -104.02 -29.31
N LEU A 368 -11.43 -104.24 -29.26
CA LEU A 368 -10.60 -104.47 -30.45
C LEU A 368 -10.32 -105.97 -30.59
N MET A 369 -11.37 -106.69 -30.96
CA MET A 369 -11.36 -108.05 -31.49
C MET A 369 -12.48 -108.15 -32.54
N PHE A 370 -12.47 -107.20 -33.48
CA PHE A 370 -12.98 -107.36 -34.85
C PHE A 370 -12.22 -106.39 -35.77
#